data_AF-A0A2V6PJ08-F1
#
_entry.id   AF-A0A2V6PJ08-F1
#
_cell.length_a   1.000
_cell.length_b   1.000
_cell.length_c   1.000
_cell.angle_alpha   90.00
_cell.angle_beta   90.00
_cell.angle_gamma   90.00
#
_symmetry.space_group_name_H-M   'P 1'
#
loop_
_entity.id
_entity.type
_entity.pdbx_description
1 polymer ?
#
loop_
_entity_poly.entity_id
_entity_poly.type
_entity_poly.pdbx_seq_one_letter_code
_entity_poly.pdbx_strand_id
1 'polypeptide(L)'
;MNSEFNQLLETAMRRKLTADEEARLQAHLAVNPSEQAAWEEEMALSRLLRGLPDAPLATNFTAQVLQALERDASKHASGAPKIFRRFGLRRPAQSFAAACLILALGMSGYWRYRMVQRERMALALANVARSVETVSHAAPLPPVEMWEDYEPISRLGQTRPEADEELLKVLKEVAMK
;
A
#
# COMPACT_ATOMS: atom_id res chain seq x y z
N MET A 1 27.25 5.91 -23.16
CA MET A 1 28.48 5.28 -22.64
C MET A 1 28.38 3.79 -22.88
N ASN A 2 29.31 3.25 -23.67
CA ASN A 2 29.35 1.83 -24.03
C ASN A 2 29.78 0.97 -22.84
N SER A 3 29.10 -0.16 -22.62
CA SER A 3 29.39 -1.06 -21.48
C SER A 3 30.80 -1.68 -21.55
N GLU A 4 31.30 -1.93 -22.76
CA GLU A 4 32.65 -2.47 -22.99
C GLU A 4 33.75 -1.49 -22.57
N PHE A 5 33.59 -0.20 -22.89
CA PHE A 5 34.55 0.83 -22.48
C PHE A 5 34.63 0.95 -20.96
N ASN A 6 33.49 0.93 -20.26
CA ASN A 6 33.46 0.95 -18.79
C ASN A 6 34.18 -0.26 -18.18
N GLN A 7 34.03 -1.45 -18.77
CA GLN A 7 34.75 -2.65 -18.30
C GLN A 7 36.27 -2.52 -18.48
N LEU A 8 36.73 -1.96 -19.60
CA LEU A 8 38.15 -1.69 -19.84
C LEU A 8 38.68 -0.66 -18.84
N LEU A 9 37.90 0.38 -18.53
CA LEU A 9 38.23 1.39 -17.54
C LEU A 9 38.35 0.81 -16.13
N GLU A 10 37.35 0.05 -15.67
CA GLU A 10 37.40 -0.65 -14.39
C GLU A 10 38.60 -1.60 -14.28
N THR A 11 38.91 -2.30 -15.38
CA THR A 11 40.07 -3.20 -15.44
C THR A 11 41.37 -2.42 -15.30
N ALA A 12 41.51 -1.28 -15.99
CA ALA A 12 42.68 -0.41 -15.95
C ALA A 12 42.90 0.25 -14.57
N MET A 13 41.81 0.53 -13.84
CA MET A 13 41.88 1.03 -12.47
C MET A 13 42.45 -0.02 -11.50
N ARG A 14 42.06 -1.29 -11.67
CA ARG A 14 42.47 -2.39 -10.78
C ARG A 14 43.85 -2.95 -11.12
N ARG A 15 44.16 -3.11 -12.40
CA ARG A 15 45.41 -3.69 -12.90
C ARG A 15 45.84 -3.04 -14.21
N LYS A 16 47.08 -3.28 -14.62
CA LYS A 16 47.52 -2.90 -15.96
C LYS A 16 46.74 -3.72 -17.01
N LEU A 17 46.30 -3.07 -18.08
CA LEU A 17 45.66 -3.73 -19.23
C LEU A 17 46.67 -4.64 -19.94
N THR A 18 46.17 -5.71 -20.54
CA THR A 18 46.97 -6.56 -21.44
C THR A 18 47.05 -5.92 -22.84
N ALA A 19 48.00 -6.38 -23.67
CA ALA A 19 48.16 -5.86 -25.03
C ALA A 19 46.88 -5.98 -25.88
N ASP A 20 46.13 -7.08 -25.72
CA ASP A 20 44.87 -7.30 -26.43
C ASP A 20 43.78 -6.31 -25.97
N GLU A 21 43.73 -5.99 -24.68
CA GLU A 21 42.78 -5.04 -24.11
C GLU A 21 43.12 -3.60 -24.49
N GLU A 22 44.42 -3.26 -24.54
CA GLU A 22 44.89 -1.97 -25.03
C GLU A 22 44.55 -1.76 -26.51
N ALA A 23 44.68 -2.80 -27.34
CA ALA A 23 44.28 -2.74 -28.75
C ALA A 23 42.77 -2.50 -28.91
N ARG A 24 41.94 -3.14 -28.08
CA ARG A 24 40.48 -2.90 -28.06
C ARG A 24 40.12 -1.50 -27.61
N LEU A 25 40.80 -0.98 -26.58
CA LEU A 25 40.63 0.38 -26.12
C LEU A 25 40.99 1.38 -27.23
N GLN A 26 42.14 1.20 -27.90
CA GLN A 26 42.56 2.08 -29.00
C GLN A 26 41.56 2.04 -30.16
N ALA A 27 41.06 0.86 -30.52
CA ALA A 27 40.01 0.73 -31.53
C ALA A 27 38.72 1.47 -31.11
N HIS A 28 38.36 1.40 -29.82
CA HIS A 28 37.19 2.10 -29.28
C HIS A 28 37.35 3.62 -29.34
N LEU A 29 38.50 4.14 -28.90
CA LEU A 29 38.81 5.57 -28.90
C LEU A 29 38.98 6.13 -30.31
N ALA A 30 39.45 5.33 -31.27
CA ALA A 30 39.51 5.72 -32.67
C ALA A 30 38.11 5.93 -33.28
N VAL A 31 37.12 5.14 -32.84
CA VAL A 31 35.73 5.28 -33.28
C VAL A 31 35.01 6.40 -32.52
N ASN A 32 35.34 6.60 -31.23
CA ASN A 32 34.71 7.60 -30.36
C ASN A 32 35.75 8.54 -29.72
N PRO A 33 36.28 9.54 -30.47
CA PRO A 33 37.29 10.47 -29.95
C PRO A 33 36.81 11.30 -28.75
N SER A 34 35.50 11.50 -28.60
CA SER A 34 34.93 12.21 -27.45
C SER A 34 35.14 11.50 -26.11
N GLU A 35 35.37 10.18 -26.11
CA GLU A 35 35.62 9.39 -24.89
C GLU A 35 37.10 9.41 -24.47
N GLN A 36 37.99 9.91 -25.34
CA GLN A 36 39.43 10.02 -25.02
C GLN A 36 39.69 10.96 -23.85
N ALA A 37 38.98 12.09 -23.79
CA ALA A 37 39.11 13.03 -22.68
C ALA A 37 38.71 12.39 -21.34
N ALA A 38 37.61 11.64 -21.32
CA ALA A 38 37.14 10.93 -20.13
C ALA A 38 38.12 9.84 -19.69
N TRP A 39 38.70 9.10 -20.65
CA TRP A 39 39.75 8.11 -20.38
C TRP A 39 40.99 8.74 -19.73
N GLU A 40 41.48 9.84 -20.29
CA GLU A 40 42.68 10.54 -19.79
C GLU A 40 42.45 11.14 -18.40
N GLU A 41 41.28 11.72 -18.15
CA GLU A 41 40.87 12.26 -16.86
C GLU A 41 40.87 11.18 -15.77
N GLU A 42 40.22 10.05 -16.02
CA GLU A 42 40.13 8.93 -15.08
C GLU A 42 41.52 8.31 -14.80
N MET A 43 42.36 8.24 -15.82
CA MET A 43 43.73 7.74 -15.66
C MET A 43 44.65 8.72 -14.93
N ALA A 44 44.47 10.02 -15.12
CA ALA A 44 45.15 11.04 -14.34
C ALA A 44 44.73 10.98 -12.86
N LEU A 45 43.42 10.92 -12.59
CA LEU A 45 42.87 10.79 -11.25
C LEU A 45 43.40 9.54 -10.54
N SER A 46 43.36 8.39 -11.21
CA SER A 46 43.86 7.13 -10.67
C SER A 46 45.35 7.20 -10.29
N ARG A 47 46.18 7.89 -11.08
CA ARG A 47 47.61 8.09 -10.77
C ARG A 47 47.80 8.98 -9.54
N LEU A 48 47.02 10.06 -9.43
CA LEU A 48 47.04 10.94 -8.26
C LEU A 48 46.65 10.18 -7.01
N LEU A 49 45.57 9.39 -7.06
CA LEU A 49 45.11 8.58 -5.94
C LEU A 49 46.14 7.55 -5.47
N ARG A 50 46.84 6.89 -6.40
CA ARG A 50 47.92 5.94 -6.05
C ARG A 50 49.15 6.64 -5.45
N GLY A 51 49.32 7.93 -5.69
CA GLY A 51 50.40 8.73 -5.14
C GLY A 51 50.13 9.30 -3.75
N LEU A 52 48.92 9.15 -3.20
CA LEU A 52 48.61 9.62 -1.85
C LEU A 52 49.37 8.77 -0.82
N PRO A 53 49.93 9.39 0.23
CA PRO A 53 50.52 8.65 1.34
C PRO A 53 49.45 7.86 2.08
N ASP A 54 49.82 6.69 2.60
CA ASP A 54 48.95 5.93 3.48
C ASP A 54 48.56 6.78 4.69
N ALA A 55 47.25 6.90 4.93
CA ALA A 55 46.74 7.65 6.07
C ALA A 55 47.01 6.87 7.36
N PRO A 56 47.56 7.51 8.41
CA PRO A 56 47.77 6.83 9.68
C PRO A 56 46.41 6.45 10.29
N LEU A 57 46.21 5.15 10.51
CA LEU A 57 45.01 4.65 11.17
C LEU A 57 45.06 5.02 12.66
N ALA A 58 43.96 5.55 13.20
CA ALA A 58 43.85 5.80 14.63
C ALA A 58 44.01 4.48 15.42
N THR A 59 44.82 4.48 16.49
CA THR A 59 45.08 3.29 17.32
C THR A 59 43.83 2.73 18.00
N ASN A 60 42.81 3.57 18.18
CA ASN A 60 41.52 3.20 18.77
C ASN A 60 40.38 3.10 17.74
N PHE A 61 40.70 2.99 16.44
CA PHE A 61 39.72 2.92 15.36
C PHE A 61 38.61 1.88 15.63
N THR A 62 38.99 0.65 15.98
CA THR A 62 38.03 -0.44 16.27
C THR A 62 37.10 -0.09 17.43
N ALA A 63 37.61 0.54 18.49
CA ALA A 63 36.79 0.97 19.62
C ALA A 63 35.79 2.05 19.21
N GLN A 64 36.20 3.01 18.37
CA GLN A 64 35.30 4.04 17.85
C GLN A 64 34.23 3.47 16.93
N VAL A 65 34.59 2.51 16.06
CA VAL A 65 33.64 1.84 15.16
C VAL A 65 32.60 1.03 15.95
N LEU A 66 33.03 0.22 16.92
CA LEU A 66 32.11 -0.54 17.77
C LEU A 66 31.17 0.37 18.55
N GLN A 67 31.70 1.48 19.09
CA GLN A 67 30.89 2.49 19.78
C GLN A 67 29.86 3.15 18.85
N ALA A 68 30.22 3.44 17.60
CA ALA A 68 29.31 4.00 16.61
C ALA A 68 28.19 3.02 16.25
N LEU A 69 28.54 1.74 16.04
CA LEU A 69 27.56 0.69 15.76
C LEU A 69 26.59 0.48 16.92
N GLU A 70 27.07 0.42 18.15
CA GLU A 70 26.23 0.30 19.35
C GLU A 70 25.26 1.47 19.50
N ARG A 71 25.74 2.70 19.24
CA ARG A 71 24.92 3.91 19.24
C ARG A 71 23.83 3.84 18.19
N ASP A 72 24.14 3.37 16.98
CA ASP A 72 23.16 3.28 15.91
C ASP A 72 22.16 2.12 16.14
N ALA A 73 22.59 0.98 16.66
CA ALA A 73 21.71 -0.09 17.10
C ALA A 73 20.72 0.40 18.17
N SER A 74 21.22 1.16 19.16
CA SER A 74 20.41 1.77 20.22
C SER A 74 19.40 2.81 19.69
N LYS A 75 19.74 3.58 18.65
CA LYS A 75 18.81 4.53 18.00
C LYS A 75 17.64 3.79 17.33
N HIS A 76 17.93 2.70 16.61
CA HIS A 76 16.92 1.92 15.90
C HIS A 76 16.03 1.09 16.84
N ALA A 77 16.54 0.68 18.00
CA ALA A 77 15.75 0.00 19.02
C ALA A 77 14.77 0.92 19.78
N SER A 78 14.97 2.25 19.74
CA SER A 78 14.12 3.20 20.46
C SER A 78 12.89 3.63 19.65
N GLY A 79 11.98 2.69 19.40
CA GLY A 79 10.71 2.87 18.68
C GLY A 79 9.62 3.63 19.46
N ALA A 80 9.95 4.77 20.06
CA ALA A 80 8.95 5.75 20.49
C ALA A 80 9.60 7.14 20.64
N PRO A 81 9.03 8.20 20.04
CA PRO A 81 9.55 9.54 20.25
C PRO A 81 9.46 9.87 21.75
N LYS A 82 10.57 10.36 22.33
CA LYS A 82 10.66 10.73 23.76
C LYS A 82 9.49 11.62 24.24
N ILE A 83 8.90 12.38 23.32
CA ILE A 83 7.73 13.24 23.54
C ILE A 83 6.49 12.41 23.90
N PHE A 84 6.22 11.29 23.23
CA PHE A 84 5.08 10.40 23.53
C PHE A 84 5.26 9.63 24.84
N ARG A 85 6.50 9.34 25.24
CA ARG A 85 6.81 8.74 26.55
C ARG A 85 6.58 9.74 27.69
N ARG A 86 6.80 11.04 27.45
CA ARG A 86 6.54 12.11 28.44
C ARG A 86 5.04 12.41 28.60
N PHE A 87 4.23 12.21 27.56
CA PHE A 87 2.80 12.54 27.56
C PHE A 87 1.85 11.36 27.87
N GLY A 88 2.35 10.17 28.23
CA GLY A 88 1.50 9.04 28.63
C GLY A 88 0.51 8.56 27.55
N LEU A 89 0.74 8.93 26.29
CA LEU A 89 -0.26 8.90 25.21
C LEU A 89 -0.42 7.52 24.53
N ARG A 90 -0.06 6.42 25.22
CA ARG A 90 -0.18 5.06 24.63
C ARG A 90 -1.61 4.52 24.66
N ARG A 91 -2.44 4.92 25.63
CA ARG A 91 -3.82 4.41 25.77
C ARG A 91 -4.90 5.22 25.03
N PRO A 92 -4.94 6.56 25.08
CA PRO A 92 -6.04 7.30 24.44
C PRO A 92 -5.90 7.37 22.91
N ALA A 93 -4.69 7.32 22.36
CA ALA A 93 -4.47 7.38 20.91
C ALA A 93 -5.01 6.15 20.16
N GLN A 94 -4.97 4.97 20.79
CA GLN A 94 -5.53 3.74 20.22
C GLN A 94 -7.07 3.81 20.14
N SER A 95 -7.70 4.40 21.16
CA SER A 95 -9.16 4.60 21.17
C SER A 95 -9.62 5.60 20.11
N PHE A 96 -8.87 6.69 19.90
CA PHE A 96 -9.16 7.64 18.82
C PHE A 96 -8.97 7.04 17.42
N ALA A 97 -7.91 6.26 17.20
CA ALA A 97 -7.69 5.58 15.94
C ALA A 97 -8.81 4.59 15.62
N ALA A 98 -9.25 3.80 16.60
CA ALA A 98 -10.38 2.88 16.46
C ALA A 98 -11.70 3.60 16.17
N ALA A 99 -11.97 4.71 16.86
CA ALA A 99 -13.17 5.52 16.62
C ALA A 99 -13.21 6.11 15.21
N CYS A 100 -12.08 6.63 14.71
CA CYS A 100 -11.96 7.13 13.34
C CYS A 100 -12.16 6.00 12.31
N LEU A 101 -11.66 4.80 12.57
CA LEU A 101 -11.81 3.64 11.70
C LEU A 101 -13.29 3.20 11.61
N ILE A 102 -13.99 3.16 12.74
CA ILE A 102 -15.43 2.86 12.80
C ILE A 102 -16.24 3.92 12.04
N LEU A 103 -15.92 5.20 12.23
CA LEU A 103 -16.56 6.30 11.49
C LEU A 103 -16.32 6.19 9.98
N ALA A 104 -15.10 5.90 9.54
CA ALA A 104 -14.76 5.76 8.13
C ALA A 104 -15.49 4.57 7.48
N LEU A 105 -15.57 3.43 8.18
CA LEU A 105 -16.31 2.25 7.73
C LEU A 105 -17.81 2.51 7.67
N GLY A 106 -18.38 3.17 8.68
CA GLY A 106 -19.79 3.57 8.70
C GLY A 106 -20.14 4.55 7.59
N MET A 107 -19.29 5.56 7.35
CA MET A 107 -19.45 6.55 6.28
C MET A 107 -19.37 5.89 4.90
N SER A 108 -18.40 4.98 4.71
CA SER A 108 -18.22 4.22 3.48
C SER A 108 -19.42 3.30 3.19
N GLY A 109 -19.92 2.59 4.21
CA GLY A 109 -21.14 1.77 4.10
C GLY A 109 -22.38 2.60 3.75
N TYR A 110 -22.53 3.77 4.37
CA TYR A 110 -23.62 4.70 4.08
C TYR A 110 -23.58 5.22 2.64
N TRP A 111 -22.39 5.57 2.14
CA TRP A 111 -22.19 5.98 0.75
C TRP A 111 -22.51 4.87 -0.24
N ARG A 112 -22.07 3.63 0.04
CA ARG A 112 -22.39 2.47 -0.81
C ARG A 112 -23.90 2.19 -0.84
N TYR A 113 -24.60 2.31 0.29
CA TYR A 113 -26.05 2.15 0.34
C TYR A 113 -26.79 3.19 -0.52
N ARG A 114 -26.37 4.46 -0.46
CA ARG A 114 -26.94 5.52 -1.32
C ARG A 114 -26.69 5.30 -2.81
N MET A 115 -25.52 4.77 -3.20
CA MET A 115 -25.20 4.46 -4.60
C MET A 115 -26.07 3.29 -5.13
N VAL A 116 -26.16 2.18 -4.37
CA VAL A 116 -26.94 0.99 -4.77
C VAL A 116 -28.44 1.28 -4.86
N GLN A 117 -28.96 2.20 -4.04
CA GLN A 117 -30.38 2.58 -4.15
C GLN A 117 -30.72 3.38 -5.41
N ARG A 118 -29.77 4.12 -6.00
CA ARG A 118 -30.00 4.84 -7.27
C ARG A 118 -30.16 3.88 -8.44
N GLU A 119 -29.44 2.76 -8.44
CA GLU A 119 -29.54 1.73 -9.49
C GLU A 119 -30.87 0.95 -9.41
N ARG A 120 -31.38 0.70 -8.20
CA ARG A 120 -32.68 0.01 -8.03
C ARG A 120 -33.88 0.85 -8.50
N MET A 121 -33.81 2.17 -8.40
CA MET A 121 -34.85 3.08 -8.90
C MET A 121 -34.89 3.13 -10.43
N ALA A 122 -33.73 3.05 -11.11
CA ALA A 122 -33.68 3.04 -12.58
C ALA A 122 -34.24 1.75 -13.19
N LEU A 123 -34.00 0.60 -12.55
CA LEU A 123 -34.57 -0.69 -12.99
C LEU A 123 -36.06 -0.83 -12.63
N ALA A 124 -36.51 -0.25 -11.51
CA ALA A 124 -37.93 -0.21 -11.17
C ALA A 124 -38.75 0.65 -12.15
N LEU A 125 -38.22 1.81 -12.58
CA LEU A 125 -38.87 2.66 -13.59
C LEU A 125 -38.98 1.96 -14.97
N ALA A 126 -37.96 1.19 -15.38
CA ALA A 126 -37.99 0.45 -16.64
C ALA A 126 -39.07 -0.65 -16.66
N ASN A 127 -39.30 -1.33 -15.53
CA ASN A 127 -40.34 -2.36 -15.42
C ASN A 127 -41.74 -1.74 -15.26
N VAL A 128 -41.87 -0.60 -14.56
CA VAL A 128 -43.15 0.11 -14.40
C VAL A 128 -43.60 0.76 -15.72
N ALA A 129 -42.69 1.31 -16.53
CA ALA A 129 -43.04 1.83 -17.85
C ALA A 129 -43.62 0.74 -18.78
N ARG A 130 -43.05 -0.48 -18.72
CA ARG A 130 -43.51 -1.62 -19.50
C ARG A 130 -44.84 -2.21 -19.00
N SER A 131 -45.19 -2.03 -17.72
CA SER A 131 -46.49 -2.46 -17.17
C SER A 131 -47.58 -1.38 -17.24
N VAL A 132 -47.22 -0.11 -17.47
CA VAL A 132 -48.20 0.98 -17.69
C VAL A 132 -48.66 1.02 -19.15
N GLU A 133 -47.81 0.64 -20.11
CA GLU A 133 -48.18 0.59 -21.54
C GLU A 133 -49.17 -0.54 -21.87
N THR A 134 -49.28 -1.58 -21.02
CA THR A 134 -50.23 -2.69 -21.20
C THR A 134 -51.53 -2.54 -20.40
N VAL A 135 -51.58 -1.62 -19.43
CA VAL A 135 -52.77 -1.41 -18.57
C VAL A 135 -53.53 -0.13 -18.94
N SER A 136 -52.98 0.75 -19.79
CA SER A 136 -53.66 1.95 -20.29
C SER A 136 -54.89 1.68 -21.16
N HIS A 137 -55.20 0.42 -21.48
CA HIS A 137 -56.37 0.04 -22.27
C HIS A 137 -57.52 -0.62 -21.51
N ALA A 138 -57.43 -0.81 -20.17
CA ALA A 138 -58.53 -1.41 -19.43
C ALA A 138 -58.73 -0.82 -18.02
N ALA A 139 -59.80 -0.03 -17.90
CA ALA A 139 -60.56 0.31 -16.69
C ALA A 139 -60.12 1.51 -15.81
N PRO A 140 -61.05 2.40 -15.43
CA PRO A 140 -60.82 3.51 -14.51
C PRO A 140 -60.67 3.00 -13.07
N LEU A 141 -59.66 3.49 -12.34
CA LEU A 141 -59.37 3.11 -10.95
C LEU A 141 -60.46 3.63 -9.97
N PRO A 142 -60.90 2.83 -8.99
CA PRO A 142 -61.82 3.23 -7.92
C PRO A 142 -61.12 4.09 -6.83
N PRO A 143 -61.89 4.85 -6.02
CA PRO A 143 -61.36 5.97 -5.22
C PRO A 143 -60.56 5.58 -3.97
N VAL A 144 -59.76 6.56 -3.52
CA VAL A 144 -58.59 6.50 -2.61
C VAL A 144 -58.88 5.99 -1.18
N GLU A 145 -60.13 5.82 -0.78
CA GLU A 145 -60.50 5.46 0.59
C GLU A 145 -60.11 4.02 0.99
N MET A 146 -59.89 3.11 0.03
CA MET A 146 -59.45 1.73 0.31
C MET A 146 -57.99 1.62 0.80
N TRP A 147 -57.23 2.71 0.78
CA TRP A 147 -55.81 2.72 1.12
C TRP A 147 -55.54 3.13 2.57
N GLU A 148 -56.55 3.34 3.43
CA GLU A 148 -56.30 3.77 4.81
C GLU A 148 -56.11 2.63 5.84
N ASP A 149 -56.47 1.39 5.52
CA ASP A 149 -56.35 0.24 6.44
C ASP A 149 -54.99 -0.47 6.35
N TYR A 150 -53.93 0.17 6.88
CA TYR A 150 -52.58 -0.45 7.00
C TYR A 150 -52.26 -1.05 8.39
N GLU A 151 -53.20 -0.93 9.34
CA GLU A 151 -53.09 -1.42 10.73
C GLU A 151 -52.70 -2.91 10.88
N PRO A 152 -53.18 -3.84 10.02
CA PRO A 152 -52.80 -5.25 10.12
C PRO A 152 -51.32 -5.53 9.79
N ILE A 153 -50.73 -4.76 8.88
CA ILE A 153 -49.34 -4.96 8.42
C ILE A 153 -48.35 -4.47 9.48
N SER A 154 -48.70 -3.40 10.21
CA SER A 154 -47.85 -2.90 11.31
C SER A 154 -47.70 -3.89 12.47
N ARG A 155 -48.69 -4.77 12.70
CA ARG A 155 -48.64 -5.75 13.79
C ARG A 155 -47.70 -6.93 13.51
N LEU A 156 -47.43 -7.25 12.24
CA LEU A 156 -46.50 -8.32 11.85
C LEU A 156 -45.04 -8.01 12.18
N GLY A 157 -44.66 -6.74 12.32
CA GLY A 157 -43.30 -6.33 12.67
C GLY A 157 -42.93 -6.49 14.15
N GLN A 158 -43.91 -6.67 15.05
CA GLN A 158 -43.68 -6.73 16.50
C GLN A 158 -43.47 -8.13 17.07
N THR A 159 -43.82 -9.19 16.34
CA THR A 159 -43.49 -10.56 16.74
C THR A 159 -42.08 -10.90 16.25
N ARG A 160 -41.08 -10.63 17.09
CA ARG A 160 -39.75 -11.22 16.94
C ARG A 160 -39.90 -12.75 17.07
N PRO A 161 -39.34 -13.59 16.17
CA PRO A 161 -39.44 -15.03 16.34
C PRO A 161 -38.61 -15.41 17.58
N GLU A 162 -39.26 -15.87 18.65
CA GLU A 162 -38.56 -16.57 19.74
C GLU A 162 -37.92 -17.81 19.12
N ALA A 163 -36.60 -17.92 19.24
CA ALA A 163 -35.87 -19.08 18.74
C ALA A 163 -36.31 -20.31 19.56
N ASP A 164 -36.94 -21.27 18.89
CA ASP A 164 -37.48 -22.46 19.51
C ASP A 164 -36.35 -23.32 20.10
N GLU A 165 -36.20 -23.26 21.43
CA GLU A 165 -35.06 -23.84 22.15
C GLU A 165 -35.01 -25.37 22.05
N GLU A 166 -36.15 -26.02 21.79
CA GLU A 166 -36.22 -27.47 21.55
C GLU A 166 -35.50 -27.84 20.25
N LEU A 167 -35.65 -27.02 19.22
CA LEU A 167 -35.02 -27.20 17.91
C LEU A 167 -33.50 -27.03 17.99
N LEU A 168 -33.03 -26.10 18.85
CA LEU A 168 -31.60 -25.92 19.13
C LEU A 168 -31.01 -27.09 19.93
N LYS A 169 -31.78 -27.71 20.82
CA LYS A 169 -31.35 -28.89 21.59
C LYS A 169 -31.15 -30.10 20.70
N VAL A 170 -32.10 -30.38 19.79
CA VAL A 170 -31.99 -31.49 18.83
C VAL A 170 -30.79 -31.29 17.91
N LEU A 171 -30.56 -30.07 17.43
CA LEU A 171 -29.43 -29.76 16.55
C LEU A 171 -28.08 -29.97 17.27
N LYS A 172 -28.01 -29.64 18.57
CA LYS A 172 -26.82 -29.86 19.40
C LYS A 172 -26.58 -31.33 19.71
N GLU A 173 -27.63 -32.12 19.88
CA GLU A 173 -27.52 -33.56 20.14
C GLU A 173 -27.06 -34.33 18.89
N VAL A 174 -27.57 -33.96 17.71
CA VAL A 174 -27.12 -34.52 16.41
C VAL A 174 -25.67 -34.15 16.11
N ALA A 175 -25.22 -32.95 16.50
CA ALA A 175 -23.84 -32.52 16.29
C ALA A 175 -22.81 -33.21 17.22
N MET A 176 -23.25 -33.92 18.28
CA MET A 176 -22.37 -34.62 19.23
C MET A 176 -22.33 -36.14 19.03
N LYS A 177 -22.93 -36.67 17.96
CA LYS A 177 -22.87 -38.09 17.60
C LYS A 177 -21.99 -38.29 16.38
#